data_AF-A0A944GLD8-F1
#
_entry.id   AF-A0A944GLD8-F1
#
_cell.length_a   1.000
_cell.length_b   1.000
_cell.length_c   1.000
_cell.angle_alpha   90.00
_cell.angle_beta   90.00
_cell.angle_gamma   90.00
#
_symmetry.space_group_name_H-M   'P 1'
#
loop_
_entity.id
_entity.type
_entity.pdbx_description
1 polymer ?
#
loop_
_entity_poly.entity_id
_entity_poly.type
_entity_poly.pdbx_seq_one_letter_code
_entity_poly.pdbx_strand_id
1 'polypeptide(L)'
;PCDVVGIVAYRNGAPVIYPLSEDDITIKSTLKDPELSWMAKSEEVVYREGQTTFVMNKAKSKSDAAITYESSNTDAATIDATGNITVVGPGITTLTASVARTATYLEDVATATLYVRSEGEGTIANPYLTVDAISLNDGITKDDYVWVKATIMGIISNTSTGAYSKIEDLTEDKIVATNLAVGDGHDYLAVQLPAGDIRTALNLKDTPDNQGKTVWLLGQMMKYCGVPGLKNVKDYSFNGVPVTSVGSVITSEGNAPAAIYTLDGVRQSKAVKGFNIINGKKVIVK
;
A
#
# COMPACT_ATOMS: atom_id res chain seq x y z
N PRO A 1 -20.42 -14.20 42.46
CA PRO A 1 -20.04 -14.04 43.89
C PRO A 1 -18.98 -15.07 44.26
N CYS A 2 -17.73 -14.63 44.41
CA CYS A 2 -16.64 -15.48 44.83
C CYS A 2 -16.53 -15.35 46.36
N ASP A 3 -16.81 -16.43 47.09
CA ASP A 3 -16.51 -16.47 48.52
C ASP A 3 -14.98 -16.54 48.68
N VAL A 4 -14.36 -15.46 49.15
CA VAL A 4 -12.93 -15.42 49.44
C VAL A 4 -12.70 -16.07 50.81
N VAL A 5 -12.15 -17.28 50.82
CA VAL A 5 -11.68 -17.96 52.03
C VAL A 5 -10.26 -17.49 52.32
N GLY A 6 -10.09 -16.58 53.29
CA GLY A 6 -8.78 -16.15 53.78
C GLY A 6 -8.14 -17.18 54.72
N ILE A 7 -6.82 -17.14 54.87
CA ILE A 7 -6.10 -17.97 55.84
C ILE A 7 -6.08 -17.26 57.20
N VAL A 8 -6.68 -17.87 58.23
CA VAL A 8 -6.49 -17.47 59.63
C VAL A 8 -5.28 -18.22 60.18
N ALA A 9 -4.24 -17.50 60.61
CA ALA A 9 -3.10 -18.10 61.29
C ALA A 9 -2.96 -17.53 62.71
N TYR A 10 -2.56 -18.37 63.66
CA TYR A 10 -2.39 -17.98 65.05
C TYR A 10 -0.93 -17.66 65.32
N ARG A 11 -0.63 -16.43 65.77
CA ARG A 11 0.70 -16.02 66.23
C ARG A 11 0.62 -15.67 67.71
N ASN A 12 1.39 -16.37 68.54
CA ASN A 12 1.36 -16.24 70.00
C ASN A 12 -0.06 -16.39 70.61
N GLY A 13 -0.89 -17.27 70.06
CA GLY A 13 -2.24 -17.55 70.58
C GLY A 13 -3.34 -16.57 70.15
N ALA A 14 -3.02 -15.51 69.41
CA ALA A 14 -4.02 -14.61 68.84
C ALA A 14 -4.26 -14.91 67.35
N PRO A 15 -5.52 -14.93 66.88
CA PRO A 15 -5.82 -15.06 65.45
C PRO A 15 -5.37 -13.79 64.71
N VAL A 16 -4.59 -13.96 63.64
CA VAL A 16 -4.18 -12.90 62.73
C VAL A 16 -4.72 -13.23 61.35
N ILE A 17 -5.42 -12.28 60.74
CA ILE A 17 -5.92 -12.36 59.37
C ILE A 17 -4.85 -11.76 58.46
N TYR A 18 -4.35 -12.56 57.52
CA TYR A 18 -3.52 -12.06 56.43
C TYR A 18 -4.44 -11.75 55.25
N PRO A 19 -4.58 -10.48 54.82
CA PRO A 19 -5.28 -10.17 53.59
C PRO A 19 -4.47 -10.78 52.44
N LEU A 20 -5.09 -11.70 51.69
CA LEU A 20 -4.53 -12.14 50.42
C LEU A 20 -4.71 -10.99 49.43
N SER A 21 -3.61 -10.53 48.83
CA SER A 21 -3.64 -9.69 47.64
C SER A 21 -3.88 -10.57 46.40
N GLU A 22 -4.21 -9.97 45.25
CA GLU A 22 -4.32 -10.73 43.99
C GLU A 22 -3.01 -11.48 43.68
N ASP A 23 -1.86 -10.93 44.08
CA ASP A 23 -0.54 -11.53 43.89
C ASP A 23 -0.30 -12.77 44.77
N ASP A 24 -1.08 -12.96 45.85
CA ASP A 24 -1.01 -14.13 46.73
C ASP A 24 -1.89 -15.30 46.23
N ILE A 25 -2.71 -15.07 45.20
CA ILE A 25 -3.61 -16.07 44.60
C ILE A 25 -2.90 -16.68 43.39
N THR A 26 -2.23 -17.81 43.59
CA THR A 26 -1.75 -18.63 42.46
C THR A 26 -2.83 -19.60 42.03
N ILE A 27 -3.37 -19.44 40.82
CA ILE A 27 -4.23 -20.47 40.21
C ILE A 27 -3.34 -21.69 39.92
N LYS A 28 -3.38 -22.69 40.81
CA LYS A 28 -2.78 -24.01 40.55
C LYS A 28 -3.69 -24.79 39.60
N SER A 29 -3.67 -24.44 38.33
CA SER A 29 -4.24 -25.26 37.27
C SER A 29 -3.21 -26.30 36.82
N THR A 30 -3.61 -27.56 36.72
CA THR A 30 -2.84 -28.59 36.01
C THR A 30 -3.07 -28.55 34.50
N LEU A 31 -4.02 -27.71 34.04
CA LEU A 31 -4.34 -27.55 32.62
C LEU A 31 -3.26 -26.74 31.92
N LYS A 32 -2.91 -27.17 30.72
CA LYS A 32 -1.88 -26.58 29.87
C LYS A 32 -2.48 -25.47 29.01
N ASP A 33 -1.63 -24.52 28.63
CA ASP A 33 -1.95 -23.53 27.60
C ASP A 33 -2.13 -24.24 26.22
N PRO A 34 -3.25 -24.02 25.52
CA PRO A 34 -3.44 -24.48 24.14
C PRO A 34 -2.44 -23.91 23.13
N GLU A 35 -1.78 -22.78 23.43
CA GLU A 35 -0.92 -22.06 22.50
C GLU A 35 -1.61 -21.77 21.16
N LEU A 36 -2.89 -21.36 21.19
CA LEU A 36 -3.65 -21.09 19.98
C LEU A 36 -3.07 -19.85 19.27
N SER A 37 -2.71 -20.01 18.00
CA SER A 37 -2.08 -18.94 17.24
C SER A 37 -2.35 -19.03 15.75
N TRP A 38 -2.46 -17.87 15.11
CA TRP A 38 -2.47 -17.74 13.65
C TRP A 38 -1.04 -17.70 13.09
N MET A 39 -0.86 -18.16 11.85
CA MET A 39 0.43 -18.05 11.15
C MET A 39 0.84 -16.59 10.96
N ALA A 40 -0.12 -15.74 10.57
CA ALA A 40 0.03 -14.31 10.48
C ALA A 40 -1.08 -13.59 11.26
N LYS A 41 -0.70 -12.54 12.00
CA LYS A 41 -1.67 -11.70 12.73
C LYS A 41 -2.43 -10.74 11.82
N SER A 42 -1.87 -10.43 10.65
CA SER A 42 -2.50 -9.59 9.64
C SER A 42 -2.05 -9.98 8.25
N GLU A 43 -2.96 -9.97 7.29
CA GLU A 43 -2.70 -10.23 5.86
C GLU A 43 -3.46 -9.21 4.99
N GLU A 44 -2.91 -8.89 3.82
CA GLU A 44 -3.59 -8.09 2.80
C GLU A 44 -3.74 -8.90 1.51
N VAL A 45 -4.94 -8.85 0.91
CA VAL A 45 -5.27 -9.59 -0.31
C VAL A 45 -6.06 -8.72 -1.27
N VAL A 46 -5.88 -8.97 -2.56
CA VAL A 46 -6.60 -8.28 -3.64
C VAL A 46 -7.82 -9.09 -4.04
N TYR A 47 -8.99 -8.49 -3.95
CA TYR A 47 -10.22 -8.96 -4.55
C TYR A 47 -10.27 -8.60 -6.03
N ARG A 48 -10.60 -9.61 -6.85
CA ARG A 48 -10.76 -9.52 -8.30
C ARG A 48 -12.13 -10.07 -8.65
N GLU A 49 -12.98 -9.23 -9.23
CA GLU A 49 -14.34 -9.63 -9.56
C GLU A 49 -14.33 -10.83 -10.53
N GLY A 50 -15.13 -11.85 -10.23
CA GLY A 50 -15.19 -13.09 -11.03
C GLY A 50 -14.05 -14.09 -10.79
N GLN A 51 -13.10 -13.79 -9.90
CA GLN A 51 -12.03 -14.71 -9.51
C GLN A 51 -12.15 -15.10 -8.04
N THR A 52 -12.06 -16.42 -7.75
CA THR A 52 -11.98 -16.92 -6.39
C THR A 52 -10.54 -16.84 -5.88
N THR A 53 -10.34 -16.19 -4.74
CA THR A 53 -9.04 -16.09 -4.07
C THR A 53 -9.09 -16.80 -2.71
N PHE A 54 -8.10 -17.65 -2.45
CA PHE A 54 -7.93 -18.34 -1.17
C PHE A 54 -6.73 -17.77 -0.41
N VAL A 55 -6.87 -17.61 0.91
CA VAL A 55 -5.80 -17.12 1.78
C VAL A 55 -5.27 -18.26 2.65
N MET A 56 -3.95 -18.48 2.61
CA MET A 56 -3.27 -19.53 3.37
C MET A 56 -2.80 -19.00 4.74
N ASN A 57 -3.74 -18.65 5.62
CA ASN A 57 -3.44 -18.27 7.00
C ASN A 57 -4.24 -19.16 7.96
N LYS A 58 -3.62 -20.20 8.52
CA LYS A 58 -4.31 -21.21 9.34
C LYS A 58 -3.93 -21.08 10.81
N ALA A 59 -4.91 -21.23 11.70
CA ALA A 59 -4.63 -21.31 13.14
C ALA A 59 -4.16 -22.71 13.54
N LYS A 60 -3.29 -22.79 14.56
CA LYS A 60 -2.80 -24.03 15.17
C LYS A 60 -2.96 -23.98 16.68
N SER A 61 -3.14 -25.14 17.30
CA SER A 61 -3.21 -25.30 18.75
C SER A 61 -2.59 -26.64 19.17
N LYS A 62 -2.12 -26.72 20.41
CA LYS A 62 -1.71 -27.96 21.09
C LYS A 62 -2.88 -28.66 21.80
N SER A 63 -4.03 -28.01 21.91
CA SER A 63 -5.22 -28.59 22.54
C SER A 63 -5.75 -29.79 21.78
N ASP A 64 -6.40 -30.70 22.51
CA ASP A 64 -7.17 -31.83 21.97
C ASP A 64 -8.61 -31.43 21.57
N ALA A 65 -9.03 -30.20 21.87
CA ALA A 65 -10.27 -29.63 21.34
C ALA A 65 -10.16 -29.27 19.85
N ALA A 66 -11.27 -29.41 19.14
CA ALA A 66 -11.38 -28.89 17.78
C ALA A 66 -11.31 -27.35 17.79
N ILE A 67 -10.61 -26.78 16.80
CA ILE A 67 -10.62 -25.34 16.56
C ILE A 67 -11.92 -24.97 15.84
N THR A 68 -12.64 -23.99 16.37
CA THR A 68 -13.78 -23.37 15.69
C THR A 68 -13.39 -22.02 15.12
N TYR A 69 -14.00 -21.64 14.00
CA TYR A 69 -13.66 -20.42 13.28
C TYR A 69 -14.88 -19.52 13.05
N GLU A 70 -14.65 -18.21 13.03
CA GLU A 70 -15.64 -17.20 12.72
C GLU A 70 -15.01 -16.04 11.95
N SER A 71 -15.76 -15.41 11.05
CA SER A 71 -15.39 -14.17 10.36
C SER A 71 -16.36 -13.07 10.75
N SER A 72 -15.85 -11.93 11.21
CA SER A 72 -16.69 -10.79 11.62
C SER A 72 -17.38 -10.09 10.45
N ASN A 73 -16.91 -10.29 9.23
CA ASN A 73 -17.47 -9.72 8.00
C ASN A 73 -17.36 -10.73 6.85
N THR A 74 -18.45 -11.44 6.59
CA THR A 74 -18.54 -12.46 5.54
C THR A 74 -18.64 -11.87 4.13
N ASP A 75 -18.98 -10.59 3.98
CA ASP A 75 -18.95 -9.90 2.69
C ASP A 75 -17.50 -9.63 2.24
N ALA A 76 -16.56 -9.54 3.19
CA ALA A 76 -15.14 -9.44 2.88
C ALA A 76 -14.50 -10.83 2.65
N ALA A 77 -14.63 -11.74 3.62
CA ALA A 77 -14.15 -13.11 3.49
C ALA A 77 -14.88 -14.08 4.43
N THR A 78 -15.01 -15.32 3.99
CA THR A 78 -15.54 -16.44 4.78
C THR A 78 -14.44 -17.40 5.21
N ILE A 79 -14.62 -18.08 6.35
CA ILE A 79 -13.73 -19.15 6.81
C ILE A 79 -14.55 -20.41 7.10
N ASP A 80 -14.11 -21.56 6.58
CA ASP A 80 -14.80 -22.83 6.81
C ASP A 80 -14.35 -23.53 8.11
N ALA A 81 -15.04 -24.63 8.47
CA ALA A 81 -14.74 -25.41 9.68
C ALA A 81 -13.35 -26.06 9.69
N THR A 82 -12.67 -26.15 8.53
CA THR A 82 -11.30 -26.68 8.41
C THR A 82 -10.24 -25.58 8.38
N GLY A 83 -10.65 -24.32 8.48
CA GLY A 83 -9.79 -23.14 8.49
C GLY A 83 -9.41 -22.61 7.11
N ASN A 84 -10.13 -22.97 6.04
CA ASN A 84 -9.87 -22.39 4.72
C ASN A 84 -10.57 -21.05 4.57
N ILE A 85 -9.82 -20.03 4.16
CA ILE A 85 -10.32 -18.66 3.98
C ILE A 85 -10.60 -18.41 2.49
N THR A 86 -11.80 -17.97 2.17
CA THR A 86 -12.23 -17.58 0.82
C THR A 86 -12.59 -16.09 0.81
N VAL A 87 -11.96 -15.34 -0.10
CA VAL A 87 -12.24 -13.91 -0.29
C VAL A 87 -13.55 -13.74 -1.07
N VAL A 88 -14.43 -12.86 -0.58
CA VAL A 88 -15.76 -12.61 -1.16
C VAL A 88 -15.84 -11.23 -1.80
N GLY A 89 -15.22 -10.21 -1.19
CA GLY A 89 -15.30 -8.84 -1.66
C GLY A 89 -14.40 -7.89 -0.88
N PRO A 90 -14.29 -6.62 -1.31
CA PRO A 90 -13.48 -5.62 -0.61
C PRO A 90 -14.04 -5.33 0.79
N GLY A 91 -13.15 -5.19 1.76
CA GLY A 91 -13.52 -4.91 3.15
C GLY A 91 -12.46 -5.38 4.13
N ILE A 92 -12.78 -5.26 5.42
CA ILE A 92 -11.91 -5.74 6.51
C ILE A 92 -12.71 -6.76 7.30
N THR A 93 -12.08 -7.87 7.66
CA THR A 93 -12.64 -8.86 8.59
C THR A 93 -11.64 -9.26 9.65
N THR A 94 -12.14 -9.49 10.86
CA THR A 94 -11.41 -10.19 11.92
C THR A 94 -11.80 -11.65 11.90
N LEU A 95 -10.81 -12.51 11.69
CA LEU A 95 -10.95 -13.97 11.77
C LEU A 95 -10.65 -14.40 13.20
N THR A 96 -11.59 -15.10 13.81
CA THR A 96 -11.48 -15.62 15.18
C THR A 96 -11.34 -17.12 15.14
N ALA A 97 -10.33 -17.64 15.83
CA ALA A 97 -10.18 -19.06 16.14
C ALA A 97 -10.41 -19.25 17.63
N SER A 98 -11.09 -20.33 18.02
CA SER A 98 -11.34 -20.65 19.42
C SER A 98 -11.15 -22.14 19.67
N VAL A 99 -10.67 -22.47 20.87
CA VAL A 99 -10.62 -23.84 21.39
C VAL A 99 -11.29 -23.87 22.77
N ALA A 100 -12.20 -24.83 22.96
CA ALA A 100 -12.89 -24.99 24.24
C ALA A 100 -11.99 -25.67 25.29
N ARG A 101 -12.26 -25.42 26.56
CA ARG A 101 -11.58 -26.06 27.70
C ARG A 101 -11.75 -27.57 27.66
N THR A 102 -10.67 -28.32 27.90
CA THR A 102 -10.70 -29.78 28.05
C THR A 102 -10.22 -30.22 29.43
N ALA A 103 -10.10 -31.52 29.65
CA ALA A 103 -9.51 -32.06 30.88
C ALA A 103 -7.99 -31.82 30.97
N THR A 104 -7.34 -31.47 29.85
CA THR A 104 -5.88 -31.29 29.75
C THR A 104 -5.49 -29.85 29.46
N TYR A 105 -6.34 -29.11 28.74
CA TYR A 105 -6.04 -27.76 28.25
C TYR A 105 -7.08 -26.73 28.70
N LEU A 106 -6.62 -25.48 28.84
CA LEU A 106 -7.50 -24.31 29.03
C LEU A 106 -8.31 -24.02 27.75
N GLU A 107 -9.31 -23.15 27.85
CA GLU A 107 -9.90 -22.51 26.67
C GLU A 107 -9.00 -21.37 26.19
N ASP A 108 -9.00 -21.09 24.89
CA ASP A 108 -8.19 -20.02 24.30
C ASP A 108 -8.84 -19.46 23.03
N VAL A 109 -8.56 -18.19 22.74
CA VAL A 109 -9.10 -17.45 21.60
C VAL A 109 -7.98 -16.63 20.95
N ALA A 110 -7.83 -16.76 19.64
CA ALA A 110 -6.86 -16.00 18.87
C ALA A 110 -7.52 -15.34 17.66
N THR A 111 -7.07 -14.13 17.32
CA THR A 111 -7.61 -13.35 16.20
C THR A 111 -6.53 -13.01 15.17
N ALA A 112 -6.92 -12.91 13.91
CA ALA A 112 -6.14 -12.33 12.82
C ALA A 112 -6.98 -11.33 12.01
N THR A 113 -6.37 -10.29 11.47
CA THR A 113 -7.07 -9.30 10.63
C THR A 113 -6.76 -9.54 9.16
N LEU A 114 -7.79 -9.62 8.32
CA LEU A 114 -7.64 -9.69 6.87
C LEU A 114 -8.14 -8.39 6.23
N TYR A 115 -7.26 -7.74 5.48
CA TYR A 115 -7.56 -6.57 4.67
C TYR A 115 -7.78 -7.03 3.23
N VAL A 116 -9.01 -6.91 2.73
CA VAL A 116 -9.35 -7.18 1.34
C VAL A 116 -9.54 -5.85 0.63
N ARG A 117 -8.69 -5.55 -0.34
CA ARG A 117 -8.87 -4.37 -1.20
C ARG A 117 -9.35 -4.77 -2.58
N SER A 118 -10.01 -3.86 -3.29
CA SER A 118 -10.22 -4.03 -4.73
C SER A 118 -8.91 -3.91 -5.49
N GLU A 119 -8.86 -4.54 -6.65
CA GLU A 119 -7.90 -4.16 -7.69
C GLU A 119 -8.13 -2.70 -8.12
N GLY A 120 -7.05 -2.00 -8.49
CA GLY A 120 -7.16 -0.70 -9.14
C GLY A 120 -7.90 -0.78 -10.49
N GLU A 121 -8.28 0.36 -11.06
CA GLU A 121 -8.92 0.42 -12.39
C GLU A 121 -7.97 1.00 -13.45
N GLY A 122 -6.73 1.33 -13.08
CA GLY A 122 -5.79 2.04 -13.94
C GLY A 122 -6.21 3.47 -14.25
N THR A 123 -7.14 4.05 -13.49
CA THR A 123 -7.50 5.47 -13.56
C THR A 123 -6.67 6.28 -12.56
N ILE A 124 -6.61 7.60 -12.67
CA ILE A 124 -5.80 8.35 -11.69
C ILE A 124 -6.42 8.33 -10.28
N ALA A 125 -7.75 8.27 -10.20
CA ALA A 125 -8.49 8.18 -8.94
C ALA A 125 -8.35 6.80 -8.30
N ASN A 126 -8.34 5.74 -9.12
CA ASN A 126 -8.14 4.36 -8.69
C ASN A 126 -7.01 3.71 -9.53
N PRO A 127 -5.74 4.07 -9.27
CA PRO A 127 -4.62 3.57 -10.06
C PRO A 127 -4.36 2.09 -9.74
N TYR A 128 -3.76 1.37 -10.67
CA TYR A 128 -3.18 0.07 -10.33
C TYR A 128 -2.07 0.25 -9.30
N LEU A 129 -2.03 -0.61 -8.28
CA LEU A 129 -0.84 -0.77 -7.44
C LEU A 129 0.18 -1.67 -8.15
N THR A 130 1.42 -1.71 -7.66
CA THR A 130 2.51 -2.51 -8.24
C THR A 130 2.09 -3.97 -8.47
N VAL A 131 1.51 -4.62 -7.46
CA VAL A 131 1.06 -6.02 -7.54
C VAL A 131 -0.08 -6.22 -8.55
N ASP A 132 -0.98 -5.24 -8.70
CA ASP A 132 -2.08 -5.29 -9.69
C ASP A 132 -1.47 -5.23 -11.10
N ALA A 133 -0.62 -4.22 -11.31
CA ALA A 133 0.07 -3.98 -12.57
C ALA A 133 0.94 -5.17 -13.00
N ILE A 134 1.66 -5.81 -12.07
CA ILE A 134 2.47 -7.01 -12.37
C ILE A 134 1.58 -8.18 -12.79
N SER A 135 0.53 -8.45 -12.02
CA SER A 135 -0.40 -9.54 -12.30
C SER A 135 -1.08 -9.37 -13.67
N LEU A 136 -1.35 -8.13 -14.03
CA LEU A 136 -2.01 -7.75 -15.28
C LEU A 136 -1.06 -7.52 -16.46
N ASN A 137 0.27 -7.54 -16.28
CA ASN A 137 1.23 -7.12 -17.31
C ASN A 137 1.19 -7.98 -18.59
N ASP A 138 0.65 -9.21 -18.52
CA ASP A 138 0.40 -10.07 -19.69
C ASP A 138 -1.08 -10.07 -20.16
N GLY A 139 -2.00 -9.43 -19.41
CA GLY A 139 -3.45 -9.40 -19.64
C GLY A 139 -4.04 -8.04 -20.02
N ILE A 140 -3.33 -6.93 -19.81
CA ILE A 140 -3.74 -5.59 -20.29
C ILE A 140 -3.44 -5.47 -21.79
N THR A 141 -4.41 -4.98 -22.54
CA THR A 141 -4.20 -4.60 -23.95
C THR A 141 -3.09 -3.58 -24.02
N LYS A 142 -2.00 -3.91 -24.73
CA LYS A 142 -0.76 -3.12 -24.80
C LYS A 142 -0.94 -1.68 -25.33
N ASP A 143 -2.10 -1.39 -25.90
CA ASP A 143 -2.44 -0.10 -26.48
C ASP A 143 -3.04 0.88 -25.44
N ASP A 144 -3.57 0.37 -24.31
CA ASP A 144 -4.21 1.20 -23.30
C ASP A 144 -3.20 1.86 -22.36
N TYR A 145 -3.46 3.13 -22.06
CA TYR A 145 -2.70 3.89 -21.08
C TYR A 145 -3.38 3.82 -19.73
N VAL A 146 -2.64 3.36 -18.72
CA VAL A 146 -3.14 3.15 -17.36
C VAL A 146 -2.25 3.87 -16.35
N TRP A 147 -2.87 4.33 -15.27
CA TRP A 147 -2.20 4.92 -14.12
C TRP A 147 -1.75 3.83 -13.16
N VAL A 148 -0.46 3.85 -12.81
CA VAL A 148 0.14 3.01 -11.78
C VAL A 148 0.64 3.89 -10.64
N LYS A 149 0.29 3.57 -9.40
CA LYS A 149 0.81 4.22 -8.19
C LYS A 149 1.84 3.30 -7.54
N ALA A 150 3.05 3.82 -7.35
CA ALA A 150 4.16 3.08 -6.75
C ALA A 150 5.18 4.03 -6.10
N THR A 151 6.11 3.48 -5.34
CA THR A 151 7.25 4.24 -4.78
C THR A 151 8.44 4.15 -5.74
N ILE A 152 9.14 5.27 -5.99
CA ILE A 152 10.37 5.27 -6.78
C ILE A 152 11.48 4.62 -5.96
N MET A 153 11.86 3.40 -6.32
CA MET A 153 12.81 2.60 -5.53
C MET A 153 14.25 2.82 -5.94
N GLY A 154 14.49 3.16 -7.20
CA GLY A 154 15.82 3.32 -7.76
C GLY A 154 15.79 3.31 -9.28
N ILE A 155 16.85 2.79 -9.88
CA ILE A 155 16.97 2.62 -11.34
C ILE A 155 17.13 1.15 -11.71
N ILE A 156 16.81 0.82 -12.96
CA ILE A 156 17.20 -0.47 -13.55
C ILE A 156 18.70 -0.43 -13.84
N SER A 157 19.50 -1.07 -12.97
CA SER A 157 20.96 -1.09 -13.03
C SER A 157 21.50 -2.12 -14.02
N ASN A 158 20.70 -3.12 -14.40
CA ASN A 158 21.03 -4.07 -15.47
C ASN A 158 19.80 -4.34 -16.36
N THR A 159 19.82 -3.82 -17.58
CA THR A 159 18.69 -3.92 -18.52
C THR A 159 18.50 -5.30 -19.13
N SER A 160 19.50 -6.18 -19.02
CA SER A 160 19.43 -7.55 -19.53
C SER A 160 18.76 -8.49 -18.52
N THR A 161 18.92 -8.23 -17.23
CA THR A 161 18.31 -9.04 -16.15
C THR A 161 17.12 -8.37 -15.48
N GLY A 162 16.92 -7.08 -15.71
CA GLY A 162 15.91 -6.25 -15.03
C GLY A 162 16.33 -5.80 -13.64
N ALA A 163 17.50 -6.24 -13.14
CA ALA A 163 17.94 -5.92 -11.79
C ALA A 163 17.92 -4.40 -11.55
N TYR A 164 17.37 -4.01 -10.40
CA TYR A 164 17.35 -2.63 -9.95
C TYR A 164 18.32 -2.41 -8.80
N SER A 165 18.74 -1.16 -8.63
CA SER A 165 19.55 -0.74 -7.48
C SER A 165 19.15 0.68 -7.09
N LYS A 166 19.30 1.00 -5.80
CA LYS A 166 19.21 2.37 -5.34
C LYS A 166 20.41 3.16 -5.84
N ILE A 167 20.26 4.47 -6.03
CA ILE A 167 21.34 5.29 -6.59
C ILE A 167 22.56 5.39 -5.67
N GLU A 168 22.38 5.30 -4.35
CA GLU A 168 23.46 5.30 -3.37
C GLU A 168 24.35 4.05 -3.43
N ASP A 169 23.86 2.96 -4.02
CA ASP A 169 24.59 1.70 -4.20
C ASP A 169 25.39 1.66 -5.51
N LEU A 170 25.33 2.73 -6.31
CA LEU A 170 25.90 2.80 -7.65
C LEU A 170 26.96 3.90 -7.76
N THR A 171 27.93 3.68 -8.64
CA THR A 171 28.82 4.74 -9.10
C THR A 171 28.09 5.66 -10.09
N GLU A 172 28.48 6.93 -10.14
CA GLU A 172 27.79 7.95 -10.93
C GLU A 172 27.70 7.61 -12.43
N ASP A 173 28.69 6.91 -13.00
CA ASP A 173 28.68 6.45 -14.39
C ASP A 173 27.61 5.40 -14.69
N LYS A 174 27.08 4.73 -13.66
CA LYS A 174 26.00 3.73 -13.77
C LYS A 174 24.60 4.32 -13.60
N ILE A 175 24.50 5.57 -13.14
CA ILE A 175 23.20 6.22 -12.96
C ILE A 175 22.75 6.80 -14.31
N VAL A 176 21.74 6.16 -14.90
CA VAL A 176 21.20 6.53 -16.22
C VAL A 176 19.86 7.24 -16.10
N ALA A 177 19.63 8.22 -16.98
CA ALA A 177 18.40 9.01 -16.96
C ALA A 177 17.19 8.31 -17.61
N THR A 178 17.38 7.19 -18.30
CA THR A 178 16.37 6.62 -19.20
C THR A 178 15.38 5.69 -18.52
N ASN A 179 15.69 5.21 -17.31
CA ASN A 179 14.97 4.11 -16.68
C ASN A 179 14.73 4.39 -15.19
N LEU A 180 13.60 3.92 -14.65
CA LEU A 180 13.34 3.86 -13.21
C LEU A 180 12.89 2.46 -12.81
N ALA A 181 13.05 2.13 -11.53
CA ALA A 181 12.37 1.04 -10.87
C ALA A 181 11.38 1.61 -9.86
N VAL A 182 10.10 1.23 -9.98
CA VAL A 182 9.04 1.65 -9.06
C VAL A 182 8.36 0.43 -8.46
N GLY A 183 8.00 0.47 -7.18
CA GLY A 183 7.41 -0.70 -6.53
C GLY A 183 6.84 -0.43 -5.14
N ASP A 184 6.58 -1.50 -4.40
CA ASP A 184 6.04 -1.48 -3.03
C ASP A 184 7.01 -2.00 -1.96
N GLY A 185 8.23 -2.35 -2.35
CA GLY A 185 9.26 -2.90 -1.45
C GLY A 185 9.42 -4.41 -1.55
N HIS A 186 8.42 -5.12 -2.07
CA HIS A 186 8.48 -6.56 -2.35
C HIS A 186 8.62 -6.81 -3.85
N ASP A 187 7.78 -6.14 -4.63
CA ASP A 187 7.73 -6.24 -6.08
C ASP A 187 8.06 -4.89 -6.74
N TYR A 188 8.46 -4.93 -8.01
CA TYR A 188 8.76 -3.72 -8.79
C TYR A 188 8.42 -3.85 -10.27
N LEU A 189 8.24 -2.70 -10.90
CA LEU A 189 8.09 -2.49 -12.33
C LEU A 189 9.29 -1.73 -12.88
N ALA A 190 9.79 -2.18 -14.03
CA ALA A 190 10.73 -1.40 -14.82
C ALA A 190 9.99 -0.33 -15.63
N VAL A 191 10.41 0.93 -15.49
CA VAL A 191 9.77 2.07 -16.15
C VAL A 191 10.70 2.67 -17.18
N GLN A 192 10.23 2.80 -18.43
CA GLN A 192 10.92 3.56 -19.46
C GLN A 192 10.54 5.04 -19.33
N LEU A 193 11.53 5.93 -19.25
CA LEU A 193 11.32 7.37 -19.32
C LEU A 193 11.61 7.88 -20.75
N PRO A 194 10.60 8.20 -21.58
CA PRO A 194 10.82 8.77 -22.90
C PRO A 194 11.57 10.11 -22.83
N ALA A 195 12.33 10.46 -23.87
CA ALA A 195 13.02 11.74 -23.90
C ALA A 195 12.03 12.92 -23.86
N GLY A 196 12.32 13.94 -23.05
CA GLY A 196 11.45 15.11 -22.86
C GLY A 196 11.20 15.40 -21.38
N ASP A 197 10.17 16.21 -21.12
CA ASP A 197 9.89 16.79 -19.81
C ASP A 197 9.73 15.75 -18.70
N ILE A 198 9.09 14.62 -19.00
CA ILE A 198 8.89 13.53 -18.03
C ILE A 198 10.22 12.94 -17.57
N ARG A 199 11.16 12.70 -18.50
CA ARG A 199 12.50 12.23 -18.13
C ARG A 199 13.21 13.27 -17.29
N THR A 200 13.21 14.53 -17.73
CA THR A 200 13.84 15.62 -16.98
C THR A 200 13.29 15.75 -15.57
N ALA A 201 11.98 15.53 -15.39
CA ALA A 201 11.33 15.67 -14.10
C ALA A 201 11.54 14.48 -13.15
N LEU A 202 11.64 13.26 -13.67
CA LEU A 202 11.59 12.03 -12.85
C LEU A 202 12.91 11.27 -12.73
N ASN A 203 13.87 11.49 -13.61
CA ASN A 203 15.06 10.65 -13.64
C ASN A 203 15.96 10.86 -12.41
N LEU A 204 16.44 9.79 -11.79
CA LEU A 204 17.23 9.90 -10.55
C LEU A 204 18.66 10.40 -10.74
N LYS A 205 19.15 10.52 -11.99
CA LYS A 205 20.46 11.12 -12.27
C LYS A 205 20.42 12.63 -12.00
N ASP A 206 19.41 13.30 -12.53
CA ASP A 206 19.26 14.75 -12.42
C ASP A 206 18.36 15.14 -11.22
N THR A 207 17.52 14.22 -10.75
CA THR A 207 16.57 14.42 -9.64
C THR A 207 16.70 13.35 -8.55
N PRO A 208 17.86 13.21 -7.89
CA PRO A 208 18.13 12.14 -6.91
C PRO A 208 17.13 12.13 -5.74
N ASP A 209 16.65 13.31 -5.32
CA ASP A 209 15.66 13.47 -4.24
C ASP A 209 14.30 12.82 -4.54
N ASN A 210 14.05 12.38 -5.77
CA ASN A 210 12.83 11.66 -6.11
C ASN A 210 12.83 10.21 -5.62
N GLN A 211 13.98 9.64 -5.27
CA GLN A 211 14.03 8.28 -4.72
C GLN A 211 13.28 8.23 -3.38
N GLY A 212 12.47 7.19 -3.19
CA GLY A 212 11.60 7.00 -2.03
C GLY A 212 10.26 7.75 -2.10
N LYS A 213 10.03 8.61 -3.09
CA LYS A 213 8.74 9.29 -3.26
C LYS A 213 7.70 8.37 -3.90
N THR A 214 6.45 8.49 -3.45
CA THR A 214 5.30 7.93 -4.14
C THR A 214 5.00 8.73 -5.41
N VAL A 215 4.76 8.04 -6.52
CA VAL A 215 4.45 8.61 -7.82
C VAL A 215 3.30 7.85 -8.48
N TRP A 216 2.46 8.58 -9.21
CA TRP A 216 1.48 8.07 -10.15
C TRP A 216 2.07 8.24 -11.55
N LEU A 217 2.08 7.18 -12.35
CA LEU A 217 2.64 7.19 -13.70
C LEU A 217 1.59 6.71 -14.70
N LEU A 218 1.38 7.47 -15.76
CA LEU A 218 0.52 7.07 -16.86
C LEU A 218 1.35 6.50 -18.01
N GLY A 219 1.21 5.22 -18.28
CA GLY A 219 1.95 4.55 -19.35
C GLY A 219 1.25 3.28 -19.84
N GLN A 220 1.92 2.54 -20.72
CA GLN A 220 1.43 1.29 -21.28
C GLN A 220 2.12 0.10 -20.60
N MET A 221 1.33 -0.85 -20.12
CA MET A 221 1.82 -2.06 -19.45
C MET A 221 2.43 -3.01 -20.48
N MET A 222 3.72 -3.27 -20.36
CA MET A 222 4.44 -4.24 -21.17
C MET A 222 5.83 -4.53 -20.59
N LYS A 223 6.41 -5.69 -20.96
CA LYS A 223 7.77 -6.02 -20.53
C LYS A 223 8.78 -4.94 -20.92
N TYR A 224 9.61 -4.57 -19.96
CA TYR A 224 10.74 -3.66 -20.14
C TYR A 224 11.93 -4.18 -19.36
N CYS A 225 13.11 -4.18 -19.98
CA CYS A 225 14.32 -4.75 -19.38
C CYS A 225 14.17 -6.21 -18.89
N GLY A 226 13.34 -7.00 -19.56
CA GLY A 226 13.14 -8.43 -19.24
C GLY A 226 12.12 -8.73 -18.13
N VAL A 227 11.61 -7.70 -17.45
CA VAL A 227 10.65 -7.82 -16.31
C VAL A 227 9.33 -7.10 -16.63
N PRO A 228 8.26 -7.31 -15.84
CA PRO A 228 7.05 -6.48 -15.91
C PRO A 228 7.39 -4.99 -15.86
N GLY A 229 6.69 -4.19 -16.65
CA GLY A 229 7.10 -2.80 -16.83
C GLY A 229 6.05 -1.87 -17.38
N LEU A 230 6.39 -0.59 -17.33
CA LEU A 230 5.60 0.51 -17.83
C LEU A 230 6.42 1.25 -18.89
N LYS A 231 5.95 1.21 -20.13
CA LYS A 231 6.60 1.90 -21.26
C LYS A 231 5.77 3.08 -21.73
N ASN A 232 6.38 3.88 -22.61
CA ASN A 232 5.73 5.03 -23.25
C ASN A 232 5.09 5.98 -22.23
N VAL A 233 5.68 6.15 -21.05
CA VAL A 233 5.15 7.01 -19.98
C VAL A 233 4.90 8.41 -20.52
N LYS A 234 3.67 8.90 -20.39
CA LYS A 234 3.20 10.17 -20.97
C LYS A 234 2.76 11.20 -19.96
N ASP A 235 2.55 10.81 -18.71
CA ASP A 235 2.17 11.73 -17.64
C ASP A 235 2.59 11.18 -16.27
N TYR A 236 2.68 12.06 -15.28
CA TYR A 236 2.96 11.70 -13.89
C TYR A 236 2.28 12.64 -12.90
N SER A 237 2.19 12.18 -11.65
CA SER A 237 1.78 13.01 -10.52
C SER A 237 2.45 12.55 -9.23
N PHE A 238 2.82 13.50 -8.36
CA PHE A 238 3.28 13.21 -7.00
C PHE A 238 2.15 13.30 -5.95
N ASN A 239 0.97 13.79 -6.33
CA ASN A 239 -0.15 14.02 -5.42
C ASN A 239 -1.46 13.36 -5.88
N GLY A 240 -1.42 12.52 -6.92
CA GLY A 240 -2.61 11.88 -7.48
C GLY A 240 -3.51 12.79 -8.30
N VAL A 241 -3.05 14.01 -8.63
CA VAL A 241 -3.70 14.91 -9.59
C VAL A 241 -2.79 15.05 -10.80
N PRO A 242 -3.25 14.73 -12.02
CA PRO A 242 -2.36 14.76 -13.17
C PRO A 242 -1.93 16.19 -13.41
N VAL A 243 -0.68 16.38 -13.83
CA VAL A 243 -0.25 17.68 -14.33
C VAL A 243 -0.82 17.79 -15.73
N THR A 244 -2.13 17.99 -15.84
CA THR A 244 -2.71 18.44 -17.10
C THR A 244 -1.95 19.70 -17.45
N SER A 245 -1.18 19.65 -18.54
CA SER A 245 -0.74 20.85 -19.24
C SER A 245 -1.91 21.81 -19.21
N VAL A 246 -1.69 23.02 -18.66
CA VAL A 246 -2.68 24.08 -18.46
C VAL A 246 -3.78 23.93 -19.51
N GLY A 247 -4.97 23.48 -19.07
CA GLY A 247 -5.97 22.85 -19.93
C GLY A 247 -6.13 23.62 -21.24
N SER A 248 -5.98 22.92 -22.37
CA SER A 248 -6.11 23.43 -23.73
C SER A 248 -5.85 24.93 -23.85
N VAL A 249 -4.62 25.32 -24.21
CA VAL A 249 -4.42 26.64 -24.82
C VAL A 249 -5.36 26.68 -26.03
N ILE A 250 -6.49 27.36 -25.89
CA ILE A 250 -7.31 27.75 -27.03
C ILE A 250 -6.37 28.64 -27.83
N THR A 251 -5.93 28.17 -29.01
CA THR A 251 -5.25 29.03 -29.94
C THR A 251 -6.23 30.14 -30.29
N SER A 252 -6.00 31.33 -29.74
CA SER A 252 -6.65 32.52 -30.27
C SER A 252 -6.23 32.62 -31.74
N GLU A 253 -7.22 32.80 -32.62
CA GLU A 253 -7.01 33.08 -34.04
C GLU A 253 -5.82 34.02 -34.23
N GLY A 254 -4.96 33.74 -35.21
CA GLY A 254 -3.61 34.29 -35.38
C GLY A 254 -3.48 35.81 -35.57
N ASN A 255 -4.48 36.60 -35.16
CA ASN A 255 -4.48 38.07 -35.13
C ASN A 255 -5.16 38.67 -33.88
N ALA A 256 -5.47 37.89 -32.84
CA ALA A 256 -6.03 38.45 -31.61
C ALA A 256 -4.98 39.29 -30.84
N PRO A 257 -5.33 40.48 -30.32
CA PRO A 257 -4.41 41.27 -29.50
C PRO A 257 -3.94 40.49 -28.27
N ALA A 258 -2.65 40.63 -27.93
CA ALA A 258 -2.01 39.89 -26.86
C ALA A 258 -2.82 39.95 -25.55
N ALA A 259 -3.08 38.80 -24.94
CA ALA A 259 -3.72 38.76 -23.64
C ALA A 259 -2.71 39.18 -22.57
N ILE A 260 -3.03 40.23 -21.82
CA ILE A 260 -2.20 40.80 -20.76
C ILE A 260 -2.86 40.53 -19.42
N TYR A 261 -2.12 39.97 -18.47
CA TYR A 261 -2.57 39.75 -17.10
C TYR A 261 -1.59 40.39 -16.11
N THR A 262 -2.09 40.80 -14.95
CA THR A 262 -1.24 41.08 -13.78
C THR A 262 -0.64 39.79 -13.24
N LEU A 263 0.36 39.90 -12.34
CA LEU A 263 0.93 38.72 -11.68
C LEU A 263 -0.12 37.94 -10.87
N ASP A 264 -1.14 38.63 -10.37
CA ASP A 264 -2.25 38.07 -9.59
C ASP A 264 -3.36 37.47 -10.48
N GLY A 265 -3.15 37.40 -11.80
CA GLY A 265 -4.06 36.74 -12.74
C GLY A 265 -5.23 37.60 -13.24
N VAL A 266 -5.23 38.92 -12.97
CA VAL A 266 -6.30 39.82 -13.44
C VAL A 266 -6.02 40.28 -14.87
N ARG A 267 -7.00 40.09 -15.77
CA ARG A 267 -6.90 40.50 -17.19
C ARG A 267 -6.88 42.03 -17.33
N GLN A 268 -5.97 42.53 -18.14
CA GLN A 268 -5.76 43.96 -18.42
C GLN A 268 -5.95 44.28 -19.90
N SER A 269 -6.45 45.48 -20.21
CA SER A 269 -6.58 45.98 -21.59
C SER A 269 -5.28 46.57 -22.15
N LYS A 270 -4.29 46.83 -21.29
CA LYS A 270 -2.95 47.32 -21.62
C LYS A 270 -1.94 46.89 -20.56
N ALA A 271 -0.65 46.86 -20.93
CA ALA A 271 0.39 46.56 -19.96
C ALA A 271 0.51 47.70 -18.93
N VAL A 272 0.70 47.31 -17.68
CA VAL A 272 0.93 48.24 -16.57
C VAL A 272 2.41 48.31 -16.25
N LYS A 273 2.89 49.43 -15.68
CA LYS A 273 4.28 49.53 -15.23
C LYS A 273 4.55 48.48 -14.15
N GLY A 274 5.61 47.69 -14.32
CA GLY A 274 5.93 46.54 -13.46
C GLY A 274 5.80 45.19 -14.17
N PHE A 275 5.56 44.13 -13.39
CA PHE A 275 5.47 42.76 -13.90
C PHE A 275 4.11 42.46 -14.54
N ASN A 276 4.11 41.95 -15.76
CA ASN A 276 2.94 41.51 -16.51
C ASN A 276 3.15 40.08 -17.02
N ILE A 277 2.07 39.36 -17.26
CA ILE A 277 2.05 38.15 -18.09
C ILE A 277 1.47 38.54 -19.44
N ILE A 278 2.28 38.47 -20.50
CA ILE A 278 1.86 38.79 -21.87
C ILE A 278 2.07 37.54 -22.73
N ASN A 279 1.00 37.00 -23.30
CA ASN A 279 1.03 35.75 -24.07
C ASN A 279 1.74 34.60 -23.32
N GLY A 280 1.46 34.46 -22.03
CA GLY A 280 2.04 33.42 -21.17
C GLY A 280 3.49 33.64 -20.74
N LYS A 281 4.13 34.75 -21.14
CA LYS A 281 5.50 35.08 -20.72
C LYS A 281 5.51 36.21 -19.69
N LYS A 282 6.39 36.10 -18.69
CA LYS A 282 6.67 37.20 -17.74
C LYS A 282 7.42 38.33 -18.46
N VAL A 283 6.87 39.53 -18.43
CA VAL A 283 7.44 40.73 -19.06
C VAL A 283 7.47 41.88 -18.03
N ILE A 284 8.60 42.59 -17.94
CA ILE A 284 8.73 43.81 -17.13
C ILE A 284 8.55 45.02 -18.04
N VAL A 285 7.55 45.85 -17.77
CA VAL A 285 7.33 47.13 -18.45
C VAL A 285 7.84 48.26 -17.56
N LYS A 286 8.81 49.03 -18.08
CA LYS A 286 9.47 50.13 -17.37
C LYS A 286 8.63 51.41 -17.36
#